data_AF-A0A930E4C7-F1
#
_entry.id   AF-A0A930E4C7-F1
#
_cell.length_a   1.000
_cell.length_b   1.000
_cell.length_c   1.000
_cell.angle_alpha   90.00
_cell.angle_beta   90.00
_cell.angle_gamma   90.00
#
_symmetry.space_group_name_H-M   'P 1'
#
loop_
_entity.id
_entity.type
_entity.pdbx_description
1 polymer ?
#
loop_
_entity_poly.entity_id
_entity_poly.type
_entity_poly.pdbx_seq_one_letter_code
_entity_poly.pdbx_strand_id
1 'polypeptide(L)'
;MKLKKFLLVSFFSLSVLWTFNSHASELDENVRNRTSEVSEKEKLFSEELDFAKKAVVKFYKNKDLGENNELDSYFSKDVLKLINYKVMYNNYKDKELNISYSKYNVVVKPVETEKWIKKGNSFSFNLQVITKFYYPQSDVESENSVVLEFTVTKDRDGKLIITRCYQGLYSEVDELKYYDLLSKNADVDKWLSSNFEESKEYIEKSKNDREEDYRQYKSEKGCKDESVERYSSFDRQYITDWARNNFYKRYPSSSSSYVPYYDFSTISDSYDCTNFVSHALLAGGFSMNDYGYSGIQGSNQWYYTNIL
;
A
#
# COMPACT_ATOMS: atom_id res chain seq x y z
N MET A 1 26.25 -14.39 -67.70
CA MET A 1 25.56 -13.11 -67.90
C MET A 1 25.65 -12.31 -66.61
N LYS A 2 26.27 -11.13 -66.64
CA LYS A 2 26.52 -10.23 -65.49
C LYS A 2 25.37 -9.25 -65.31
N LEU A 3 25.01 -8.95 -64.06
CA LEU A 3 24.49 -7.65 -63.55
C LEU A 3 24.46 -7.75 -62.01
N LYS A 4 25.52 -7.35 -61.30
CA LYS A 4 25.87 -6.01 -60.76
C LYS A 4 24.94 -5.49 -59.64
N LYS A 5 25.51 -5.53 -58.42
CA LYS A 5 25.45 -4.60 -57.26
C LYS A 5 24.39 -3.50 -57.27
N PHE A 6 23.76 -3.26 -56.11
CA PHE A 6 23.88 -1.97 -55.42
C PHE A 6 23.76 -2.13 -53.89
N LEU A 7 24.90 -1.88 -53.23
CA LEU A 7 25.01 -1.47 -51.83
C LEU A 7 24.54 -0.01 -51.79
N LEU A 8 23.51 0.31 -51.02
CA LEU A 8 23.15 1.70 -50.73
C LEU A 8 23.73 2.06 -49.36
N VAL A 9 24.96 2.58 -49.40
CA VAL A 9 25.48 3.46 -48.37
C VAL A 9 25.10 4.87 -48.82
N SER A 10 24.24 5.57 -48.08
CA SER A 10 24.18 7.02 -48.15
C SER A 10 24.83 7.60 -46.90
N PHE A 11 26.07 8.06 -47.09
CA PHE A 11 26.63 9.15 -46.31
C PHE A 11 25.92 10.43 -46.76
N PHE A 12 25.18 11.07 -45.87
CA PHE A 12 25.00 12.52 -45.92
C PHE A 12 25.10 13.11 -44.52
N SER A 13 25.98 14.10 -44.44
CA SER A 13 26.17 15.16 -43.43
C SER A 13 26.56 14.76 -41.99
N LEU A 14 27.86 14.93 -41.73
CA LEU A 14 28.35 15.55 -40.49
C LEU A 14 27.59 16.84 -40.17
N SER A 15 27.66 17.22 -38.89
CA SER A 15 27.21 18.46 -38.24
C SER A 15 25.76 18.51 -37.74
N VAL A 16 25.51 17.82 -36.62
CA VAL A 16 24.96 18.43 -35.39
C VAL A 16 25.56 17.70 -34.18
N LEU A 17 26.81 18.00 -33.85
CA LEU A 17 27.30 17.86 -32.48
C LEU A 17 27.02 19.20 -31.81
N TRP A 18 26.44 19.14 -30.59
CA TRP A 18 25.86 20.23 -29.78
C TRP A 18 24.39 20.46 -30.16
N THR A 19 23.39 19.97 -29.41
CA THR A 19 23.08 20.32 -28.01
C THR A 19 22.25 19.20 -27.33
N PHE A 20 22.88 18.11 -26.90
CA PHE A 20 22.22 17.14 -25.99
C PHE A 20 22.95 16.98 -24.64
N ASN A 21 23.97 17.81 -24.38
CA ASN A 21 24.75 17.72 -23.15
C ASN A 21 24.27 18.66 -22.03
N SER A 22 23.32 19.57 -22.28
CA SER A 22 22.79 20.45 -21.23
C SER A 22 21.69 19.79 -20.40
N HIS A 23 20.77 19.03 -21.03
CA HIS A 23 19.67 18.40 -20.28
C HIS A 23 20.10 17.16 -19.49
N ALA A 24 21.07 16.37 -19.97
CA ALA A 24 21.60 15.26 -19.19
C ALA A 24 22.42 15.76 -17.98
N SER A 25 23.23 16.82 -18.16
CA SER A 25 23.97 17.43 -17.04
C SER A 25 23.05 18.18 -16.07
N GLU A 26 22.03 18.89 -16.56
CA GLU A 26 21.02 19.52 -15.69
C GLU A 26 20.19 18.48 -14.94
N LEU A 27 19.83 17.35 -15.56
CA LEU A 27 19.10 16.27 -14.87
C LEU A 27 19.98 15.63 -13.79
N ASP A 28 21.24 15.34 -14.09
CA ASP A 28 22.19 14.78 -13.11
C ASP A 28 22.53 15.77 -11.99
N GLU A 29 22.70 17.05 -12.30
CA GLU A 29 22.96 18.09 -11.31
C GLU A 29 21.73 18.36 -10.45
N ASN A 30 20.53 18.37 -11.03
CA ASN A 30 19.27 18.49 -10.28
C ASN A 30 19.01 17.25 -9.41
N VAL A 31 19.29 16.04 -9.90
CA VAL A 31 19.18 14.80 -9.11
C VAL A 31 20.21 14.78 -7.98
N ARG A 32 21.45 15.18 -8.25
CA ARG A 32 22.53 15.26 -7.25
C ARG A 32 22.24 16.32 -6.19
N ASN A 33 21.78 17.49 -6.58
CA ASN A 33 21.38 18.57 -5.67
C ASN A 33 20.20 18.15 -4.81
N ARG A 34 19.15 17.56 -5.41
CA ARG A 34 18.00 17.01 -4.68
C ARG A 34 18.42 15.90 -3.70
N THR A 35 19.34 15.02 -4.09
CA THR A 35 19.86 13.96 -3.20
C THR A 35 20.68 14.55 -2.04
N SER A 36 21.45 15.61 -2.29
CA SER A 36 22.20 16.30 -1.23
C SER A 36 21.27 17.01 -0.25
N GLU A 37 20.21 17.66 -0.73
CA GLU A 37 19.22 18.37 0.09
C GLU A 37 18.38 17.38 0.94
N VAL A 38 17.99 16.24 0.37
CA VAL A 38 17.37 15.11 1.08
C VAL A 38 18.27 14.66 2.23
N SER A 39 19.57 14.44 1.95
CA SER A 39 20.55 14.02 2.95
C SER A 39 20.74 15.06 4.06
N GLU A 40 20.70 16.35 3.75
CA GLU A 40 20.82 17.43 4.73
C GLU A 40 19.57 17.55 5.63
N LYS A 41 18.36 17.44 5.07
CA LYS A 41 17.13 17.43 5.86
C LYS A 41 17.05 16.20 6.78
N GLU A 42 17.44 15.03 6.29
CA GLU A 42 17.50 13.82 7.12
C GLU A 42 18.49 13.98 8.28
N LYS A 43 19.65 14.62 8.06
CA LYS A 43 20.60 14.93 9.14
C LYS A 43 20.01 15.92 10.14
N LEU A 44 19.33 16.96 9.65
CA LEU A 44 18.71 18.00 10.50
C LEU A 44 17.59 17.44 11.40
N PHE A 45 16.87 16.42 10.94
CA PHE A 45 15.77 15.77 11.67
C PHE A 45 16.20 14.44 12.31
N SER A 46 17.49 14.12 12.33
CA SER A 46 17.98 12.76 12.65
C SER A 46 17.49 12.22 14.00
N GLU A 47 17.44 13.07 15.03
CA GLU A 47 16.97 12.70 16.36
C GLU A 47 15.46 12.43 16.37
N GLU A 48 14.66 13.33 15.80
CA GLU A 48 13.21 13.21 15.71
C GLU A 48 12.78 12.02 14.83
N LEU A 49 13.53 11.75 13.75
CA LEU A 49 13.33 10.60 12.88
C LEU A 49 13.60 9.29 13.61
N ASP A 50 14.72 9.17 14.33
CA ASP A 50 15.04 7.96 15.08
C ASP A 50 13.99 7.69 16.18
N PHE A 51 13.57 8.74 16.88
CA PHE A 51 12.51 8.68 17.87
C PHE A 51 11.17 8.17 17.28
N ALA A 52 10.72 8.78 16.18
CA ALA A 52 9.48 8.37 15.51
C ALA A 52 9.56 6.97 14.91
N LYS A 53 10.69 6.58 14.30
CA LYS A 53 10.90 5.22 13.78
C LYS A 53 10.78 4.16 14.87
N LYS A 54 11.38 4.40 16.05
CA LYS A 54 11.26 3.50 17.21
C LYS A 54 9.81 3.37 17.68
N ALA A 55 9.08 4.49 17.75
CA ALA A 55 7.67 4.50 18.11
C ALA A 55 6.82 3.69 17.13
N VAL A 56 7.02 3.88 15.82
CA VAL A 56 6.32 3.16 14.75
C VAL A 56 6.56 1.66 14.83
N VAL A 57 7.81 1.21 14.96
CA VAL A 57 8.13 -0.22 15.05
C VAL A 57 7.42 -0.87 16.23
N LYS A 58 7.42 -0.22 17.41
CA LYS A 58 6.69 -0.69 18.60
C LYS A 58 5.18 -0.71 18.37
N PHE A 59 4.62 0.35 17.80
CA PHE A 59 3.19 0.44 17.48
C PHE A 59 2.74 -0.71 16.57
N TYR A 60 3.44 -0.94 15.46
CA TYR A 60 3.07 -1.99 14.50
C TYR A 60 3.23 -3.39 15.09
N LYS A 61 4.23 -3.62 15.94
CA LYS A 61 4.36 -4.87 16.69
C LYS A 61 3.19 -5.10 17.65
N ASN A 62 2.73 -4.06 18.35
CA ASN A 62 1.54 -4.18 19.20
C ASN A 62 0.29 -4.43 18.35
N LYS A 63 0.16 -3.73 17.22
CA LYS A 63 -1.00 -3.76 16.33
C LYS A 63 -1.16 -5.08 15.58
N ASP A 64 -0.07 -5.63 15.05
CA ASP A 64 -0.11 -6.77 14.12
C ASP A 64 0.33 -8.09 14.79
N LEU A 65 1.09 -8.05 15.88
CA LEU A 65 1.56 -9.25 16.60
C LEU A 65 0.98 -9.39 18.00
N GLY A 66 0.18 -8.42 18.47
CA GLY A 66 -0.33 -8.40 19.84
C GLY A 66 0.75 -8.26 20.91
N GLU A 67 1.93 -7.70 20.58
CA GLU A 67 2.94 -7.38 21.57
C GLU A 67 2.45 -6.27 22.54
N ASN A 68 3.06 -6.18 23.73
CA ASN A 68 2.72 -5.18 24.74
C ASN A 68 3.88 -4.19 24.96
N ASN A 69 4.40 -3.59 23.88
CA ASN A 69 5.42 -2.56 23.98
C ASN A 69 4.85 -1.27 24.59
N GLU A 70 5.65 -0.59 25.41
CA GLU A 70 5.35 0.74 25.95
C GLU A 70 5.28 1.79 24.82
N LEU A 71 4.13 2.49 24.71
CA LEU A 71 3.85 3.51 23.69
C LEU A 71 3.62 4.92 24.28
N ASP A 72 3.21 5.02 25.55
CA ASP A 72 2.96 6.28 26.24
C ASP A 72 4.22 7.14 26.45
N SER A 73 5.40 6.52 26.43
CA SER A 73 6.68 7.24 26.38
C SER A 73 6.92 7.99 25.07
N TYR A 74 6.19 7.66 23.99
CA TYR A 74 6.39 8.21 22.65
C TYR A 74 5.30 9.18 22.22
N PHE A 75 4.04 8.86 22.51
CA PHE A 75 2.88 9.58 21.99
C PHE A 75 2.27 10.52 23.03
N SER A 76 1.77 11.68 22.58
CA SER A 76 0.93 12.53 23.41
C SER A 76 -0.32 11.79 23.85
N LYS A 77 -0.97 12.25 24.93
CA LYS A 77 -2.19 11.59 25.44
C LYS A 77 -3.27 11.42 24.38
N ASP A 78 -3.47 12.44 23.54
CA ASP A 78 -4.46 12.39 22.47
C ASP A 78 -4.04 11.39 21.39
N VAL A 79 -2.82 11.47 20.87
CA VAL A 79 -2.36 10.51 19.85
C VAL A 79 -2.35 9.09 20.39
N LEU A 80 -2.01 8.88 21.67
CA LEU A 80 -2.01 7.57 22.31
C LEU A 80 -3.40 6.94 22.34
N LYS A 81 -4.48 7.73 22.52
CA LYS A 81 -5.86 7.21 22.43
C LYS A 81 -6.15 6.61 21.05
N LEU A 82 -5.81 7.35 19.99
CA LEU A 82 -5.97 6.89 18.61
C LEU A 82 -5.13 5.64 18.32
N ILE A 83 -3.86 5.65 18.73
CA ILE A 83 -2.94 4.53 18.54
C ILE A 83 -3.42 3.27 19.27
N ASN A 84 -3.87 3.40 20.52
CA ASN A 84 -4.41 2.27 21.28
C ASN A 84 -5.72 1.75 20.68
N TYR A 85 -6.59 2.63 20.17
CA TYR A 85 -7.77 2.21 19.41
C TYR A 85 -7.40 1.34 18.22
N LYS A 86 -6.41 1.75 17.42
CA LYS A 86 -5.96 0.98 16.25
C LYS A 86 -5.37 -0.38 16.63
N VAL A 87 -4.62 -0.45 17.74
CA VAL A 87 -4.12 -1.73 18.27
C VAL A 87 -5.29 -2.63 18.67
N MET A 88 -6.24 -2.11 19.44
CA MET A 88 -7.43 -2.85 19.88
C MET A 88 -8.26 -3.36 18.68
N TYR A 89 -8.53 -2.47 17.71
CA TYR A 89 -9.27 -2.80 16.50
C TYR A 89 -8.62 -3.96 15.74
N ASN A 90 -7.32 -3.87 15.47
CA ASN A 90 -6.64 -4.92 14.70
C ASN A 90 -6.54 -6.23 15.45
N ASN A 91 -6.24 -6.20 16.76
CA ASN A 91 -6.20 -7.42 17.55
C ASN A 91 -7.58 -8.12 17.58
N TYR A 92 -8.67 -7.36 17.61
CA TYR A 92 -10.02 -7.93 17.50
C TYR A 92 -10.27 -8.51 16.10
N LYS A 93 -10.00 -7.73 15.05
CA LYS A 93 -10.18 -8.14 13.64
C LYS A 93 -9.38 -9.40 13.32
N ASP A 94 -8.10 -9.42 13.67
CA ASP A 94 -7.20 -10.53 13.36
C ASP A 94 -7.62 -11.79 14.12
N LYS A 95 -8.09 -11.65 15.36
CA LYS A 95 -8.68 -12.75 16.12
C LYS A 95 -9.94 -13.31 15.43
N GLU A 96 -10.91 -12.47 15.10
CA GLU A 96 -12.18 -12.91 14.51
C GLU A 96 -12.01 -13.52 13.11
N LEU A 97 -11.05 -13.00 12.34
CA LEU A 97 -10.77 -13.49 10.98
C LEU A 97 -9.70 -14.59 10.95
N ASN A 98 -9.15 -14.98 12.10
CA ASN A 98 -8.06 -15.94 12.25
C ASN A 98 -6.84 -15.58 11.37
N ILE A 99 -6.46 -14.30 11.42
CA ILE A 99 -5.29 -13.75 10.73
C ILE A 99 -4.11 -13.83 11.69
N SER A 100 -2.98 -14.26 11.17
CA SER A 100 -1.71 -14.21 11.89
C SER A 100 -0.56 -14.09 10.91
N TYR A 101 0.60 -13.69 11.42
CA TYR A 101 1.79 -13.40 10.63
C TYR A 101 3.00 -14.15 11.19
N SER A 102 3.91 -14.53 10.31
CA SER A 102 5.21 -15.13 10.65
C SER A 102 6.33 -14.38 9.94
N LYS A 103 7.55 -14.47 10.49
CA LYS A 103 8.74 -13.72 10.01
C LYS A 103 8.46 -12.23 9.79
N TYR A 104 7.68 -11.65 10.70
CA TYR A 104 7.20 -10.28 10.59
C TYR A 104 8.33 -9.27 10.85
N ASN A 105 8.42 -8.26 9.99
CA ASN A 105 9.39 -7.19 10.09
C ASN A 105 8.77 -5.85 9.69
N VAL A 106 9.19 -4.77 10.35
CA VAL A 106 8.77 -3.40 10.06
C VAL A 106 9.97 -2.60 9.58
N VAL A 107 9.86 -2.03 8.38
CA VAL A 107 10.85 -1.13 7.81
C VAL A 107 10.24 0.26 7.73
N VAL A 108 10.92 1.27 8.28
CA VAL A 108 10.44 2.64 8.31
C VAL A 108 11.42 3.54 7.56
N LYS A 109 10.95 4.15 6.46
CA LYS A 109 11.76 4.98 5.57
C LYS A 109 11.27 6.42 5.59
N PRO A 110 12.16 7.42 5.62
CA PRO A 110 11.75 8.79 5.38
C PRO A 110 11.32 8.97 3.92
N VAL A 111 10.24 9.71 3.70
CA VAL A 111 9.69 9.98 2.36
C VAL A 111 9.19 11.42 2.28
N GLU A 112 8.99 11.91 1.06
CA GLU A 112 8.42 13.24 0.80
C GLU A 112 9.17 14.37 1.54
N THR A 113 10.51 14.29 1.54
CA THR A 113 11.39 15.21 2.29
C THR A 113 11.23 16.69 1.91
N GLU A 114 10.72 16.96 0.72
CA GLU A 114 10.35 18.29 0.26
C GLU A 114 9.23 18.90 1.11
N LYS A 115 8.31 18.09 1.66
CA LYS A 115 7.20 18.53 2.51
C LYS A 115 7.57 18.72 3.98
N TRP A 116 8.79 18.36 4.37
CA TRP A 116 9.20 18.42 5.77
C TRP A 116 9.41 19.85 6.24
N ILE A 117 8.90 20.13 7.44
CA ILE A 117 8.83 21.48 8.00
C ILE A 117 9.28 21.46 9.45
N LYS A 118 10.17 22.38 9.80
CA LYS A 118 10.51 22.72 11.18
C LYS A 118 9.93 24.08 11.53
N LYS A 119 9.12 24.14 12.59
CA LYS A 119 8.51 25.37 13.12
C LYS A 119 8.78 25.46 14.62
N GLY A 120 9.81 26.22 15.00
CA GLY A 120 10.28 26.28 16.38
C GLY A 120 10.71 24.89 16.87
N ASN A 121 10.06 24.39 17.91
CA ASN A 121 10.31 23.07 18.50
C ASN A 121 9.44 21.95 17.89
N SER A 122 8.70 22.24 16.82
CA SER A 122 7.83 21.29 16.13
C SER A 122 8.43 20.87 14.80
N PHE A 123 8.41 19.57 14.53
CA PHE A 123 9.03 18.92 13.38
C PHE A 123 7.97 18.05 12.72
N SER A 124 7.56 18.45 11.51
CA SER A 124 6.59 17.70 10.71
C SER A 124 7.27 17.04 9.52
N PHE A 125 7.05 15.75 9.36
CA PHE A 125 7.69 14.92 8.34
C PHE A 125 6.89 13.65 8.07
N ASN A 126 7.18 12.99 6.95
CA ASN A 126 6.46 11.81 6.50
C ASN A 126 7.36 10.58 6.52
N LEU A 127 6.83 9.47 7.03
CA LEU A 127 7.49 8.18 7.08
C LEU A 127 6.66 7.14 6.33
N GLN A 128 7.28 6.41 5.40
CA GLN A 128 6.72 5.21 4.82
C GLN A 128 7.00 4.04 5.74
N VAL A 129 5.94 3.35 6.15
CA VAL A 129 6.00 2.12 6.93
C VAL A 129 5.71 0.95 6.01
N ILE A 130 6.66 0.03 5.95
CA ILE A 130 6.59 -1.19 5.16
C ILE A 130 6.60 -2.37 6.12
N THR A 131 5.49 -3.10 6.20
CA THR A 131 5.43 -4.35 6.97
C THR A 131 5.62 -5.52 6.03
N LYS A 132 6.56 -6.40 6.38
CA LYS A 132 6.92 -7.60 5.62
C LYS A 132 6.59 -8.81 6.46
N PHE A 133 5.90 -9.79 5.90
CA PHE A 133 5.41 -10.93 6.66
C PHE A 133 5.05 -12.12 5.76
N TYR A 134 4.84 -13.28 6.39
CA TYR A 134 4.35 -14.49 5.73
C TYR A 134 3.08 -14.94 6.46
N TYR A 135 2.02 -15.22 5.71
CA TYR A 135 0.86 -15.91 6.28
C TYR A 135 1.23 -17.35 6.71
N PRO A 136 0.55 -17.92 7.71
CA PRO A 136 0.70 -19.32 8.07
C PRO A 136 0.54 -20.21 6.84
N GLN A 137 1.46 -21.17 6.67
CA GLN A 137 1.46 -22.10 5.54
C GLN A 137 1.68 -21.43 4.16
N SER A 138 2.16 -20.18 4.13
CA SER A 138 2.65 -19.52 2.92
C SER A 138 4.17 -19.46 2.92
N ASP A 139 4.76 -19.78 1.78
CA ASP A 139 6.17 -19.60 1.45
C ASP A 139 6.46 -18.30 0.70
N VAL A 140 5.42 -17.47 0.46
CA VAL A 140 5.54 -16.17 -0.21
C VAL A 140 5.51 -15.03 0.79
N GLU A 141 6.54 -14.18 0.72
CA GLU A 141 6.60 -12.91 1.44
C GLU A 141 5.50 -11.99 0.93
N SER A 142 4.67 -11.51 1.84
CA SER A 142 3.69 -10.45 1.63
C SER A 142 4.21 -9.14 2.21
N GLU A 143 3.75 -8.04 1.65
CA GLU A 143 4.14 -6.70 2.07
C GLU A 143 2.93 -5.77 2.08
N ASN A 144 2.81 -4.96 3.13
CA ASN A 144 1.93 -3.80 3.15
C ASN A 144 2.79 -2.53 3.27
N SER A 145 2.35 -1.46 2.61
CA SER A 145 3.04 -0.16 2.67
C SER A 145 2.03 0.96 2.91
N VAL A 146 2.28 1.79 3.91
CA VAL A 146 1.49 3.02 4.18
C VAL A 146 2.42 4.20 4.44
N VAL A 147 1.95 5.40 4.13
CA VAL A 147 2.65 6.65 4.50
C VAL A 147 1.93 7.27 5.69
N LEU A 148 2.71 7.60 6.72
CA LEU A 148 2.26 8.26 7.93
C LEU A 148 2.84 9.66 8.00
N GLU A 149 1.98 10.63 8.29
CA GLU A 149 2.37 12.02 8.55
C GLU A 149 2.56 12.22 10.05
N PHE A 150 3.73 12.68 10.43
CA PHE A 150 4.10 12.90 11.82
C PHE A 150 4.25 14.38 12.15
N THR A 151 3.92 14.72 13.39
CA THR A 151 4.46 15.89 14.07
C THR A 151 5.10 15.45 15.37
N VAL A 152 6.40 15.70 15.50
CA VAL A 152 7.17 15.52 16.73
C VAL A 152 7.46 16.89 17.33
N THR A 153 7.24 17.02 18.63
CA THR A 153 7.53 18.23 19.38
C THR A 153 8.59 17.96 20.44
N LYS A 154 9.51 18.91 20.60
CA LYS A 154 10.53 18.90 21.63
C LYS A 154 10.14 19.87 22.76
N ASP A 155 10.01 19.37 23.98
CA ASP A 155 9.71 20.21 25.12
C ASP A 155 10.92 21.03 25.58
N ARG A 156 10.76 21.78 26.68
CA ARG A 156 11.83 22.65 27.21
C ARG A 156 13.03 21.87 27.75
N ASP A 157 12.81 20.63 28.18
CA ASP A 157 13.83 19.75 28.73
C ASP A 157 14.49 18.90 27.62
N GLY A 158 14.11 19.13 26.35
CA GLY A 158 14.62 18.40 25.20
C GLY A 158 13.93 17.07 24.95
N LYS A 159 12.89 16.72 25.72
CA LYS A 159 12.16 15.47 25.54
C LYS A 159 11.28 15.54 24.29
N LEU A 160 11.37 14.51 23.47
CA LEU A 160 10.56 14.36 22.28
C LEU A 160 9.22 13.70 22.59
N ILE A 161 8.17 14.15 21.90
CA ILE A 161 6.84 13.55 21.96
C ILE A 161 6.13 13.70 20.60
N ILE A 162 5.50 12.62 20.14
CA ILE A 162 4.68 12.62 18.93
C ILE A 162 3.32 13.23 19.26
N THR A 163 3.01 14.39 18.68
CA THR A 163 1.76 15.12 18.88
C THR A 163 0.79 14.98 17.72
N ARG A 164 1.23 14.40 16.60
CA ARG A 164 0.37 13.97 15.49
C ARG A 164 0.96 12.73 14.84
N CYS A 165 0.12 11.75 14.56
CA CYS A 165 0.39 10.59 13.72
C CYS A 165 -0.85 10.37 12.87
N TYR A 166 -0.77 10.68 11.58
CA TYR A 166 -1.91 10.66 10.68
C TYR A 166 -1.70 9.69 9.51
N GLN A 167 -2.70 8.87 9.22
CA GLN A 167 -2.74 8.01 8.04
C GLN A 167 -3.86 8.47 7.10
N GLY A 168 -3.50 8.93 5.90
CA GLY A 168 -4.47 9.54 4.98
C GLY A 168 -5.43 8.58 4.27
N LEU A 169 -5.03 7.31 4.10
CA LEU A 169 -5.80 6.31 3.34
C LEU A 169 -5.79 4.96 4.05
N TYR A 170 -6.89 4.20 3.90
CA TYR A 170 -7.03 2.83 4.41
C TYR A 170 -6.74 2.68 5.91
N SER A 171 -7.14 3.68 6.71
CA SER A 171 -7.03 3.62 8.17
C SER A 171 -8.21 2.85 8.78
N GLU A 172 -8.00 2.26 9.95
CA GLU A 172 -9.02 1.54 10.71
C GLU A 172 -10.13 2.47 11.26
N VAL A 173 -9.88 3.78 11.22
CA VAL A 173 -10.78 4.81 11.75
C VAL A 173 -10.62 6.08 10.92
N ASP A 174 -11.69 6.87 10.84
CA ASP A 174 -11.65 8.19 10.22
C ASP A 174 -10.81 9.15 11.08
N GLU A 175 -9.52 9.23 10.77
CA GLU A 175 -8.60 10.09 11.50
C GLU A 175 -8.82 11.58 11.27
N LEU A 176 -9.36 11.97 10.11
CA LEU A 176 -9.73 13.37 9.86
C LEU A 176 -10.82 13.79 10.83
N LYS A 177 -11.85 12.96 10.97
CA LYS A 177 -12.91 13.17 11.97
C LYS A 177 -12.38 13.13 13.39
N TYR A 178 -11.46 12.22 13.72
CA TYR A 178 -10.83 12.17 15.03
C TYR A 178 -10.14 13.49 15.39
N TYR A 179 -9.28 14.01 14.50
CA TYR A 179 -8.56 15.27 14.74
C TYR A 179 -9.50 16.50 14.71
N ASP A 180 -10.57 16.48 13.91
CA ASP A 180 -11.61 17.51 13.94
C ASP A 180 -12.33 17.53 15.30
N LEU A 181 -12.70 16.37 15.84
CA LEU A 181 -13.32 16.26 17.17
C LEU A 181 -12.38 16.75 18.28
N LEU A 182 -11.09 16.41 18.23
CA LEU A 182 -10.08 16.95 19.16
C LEU A 182 -10.04 18.48 19.12
N SER A 183 -10.02 19.06 17.91
CA SER A 183 -9.95 20.53 17.75
C SER A 183 -11.17 21.26 18.34
N LYS A 184 -12.30 20.55 18.46
CA LYS A 184 -13.56 21.05 19.03
C LYS A 184 -13.75 20.70 20.51
N ASN A 185 -12.72 20.11 21.16
CA ASN A 185 -12.79 19.60 22.53
C ASN A 185 -13.96 18.61 22.76
N ALA A 186 -14.30 17.82 21.74
CA ALA A 186 -15.33 16.80 21.85
C ALA A 186 -14.84 15.57 22.62
N ASP A 187 -15.79 14.75 23.09
CA ASP A 187 -15.50 13.48 23.75
C ASP A 187 -15.10 12.40 22.74
N VAL A 188 -13.80 12.36 22.44
CA VAL A 188 -13.22 11.40 21.51
C VAL A 188 -13.22 9.96 22.06
N ASP A 189 -13.20 9.76 23.37
CA ASP A 189 -13.19 8.42 23.97
C ASP A 189 -14.55 7.75 23.75
N LYS A 190 -15.63 8.50 23.96
CA LYS A 190 -16.99 8.05 23.63
C LYS A 190 -17.13 7.76 22.14
N TRP A 191 -16.63 8.64 21.28
CA TRP A 191 -16.71 8.44 19.83
C TRP A 191 -15.95 7.19 19.36
N LEU A 192 -14.72 7.00 19.82
CA LEU A 192 -13.93 5.80 19.51
C LEU A 192 -14.62 4.54 20.00
N SER A 193 -15.22 4.57 21.20
CA SER A 193 -15.97 3.42 21.73
C SER A 193 -17.17 3.07 20.85
N SER A 194 -17.97 4.05 20.42
CA SER A 194 -19.08 3.82 19.50
C SER A 194 -18.60 3.31 18.13
N ASN A 195 -17.52 3.89 17.60
CA ASN A 195 -16.95 3.46 16.33
C ASN A 195 -16.42 2.01 16.39
N PHE A 196 -15.90 1.58 17.54
CA PHE A 196 -15.47 0.20 17.73
C PHE A 196 -16.65 -0.77 17.69
N GLU A 197 -17.78 -0.45 18.34
CA GLU A 197 -18.96 -1.33 18.32
C GLU A 197 -19.52 -1.48 16.89
N GLU A 198 -19.63 -0.38 16.15
CA GLU A 198 -20.01 -0.42 14.72
C GLU A 198 -19.02 -1.28 13.90
N SER A 199 -17.72 -1.14 14.19
CA SER A 199 -16.67 -1.91 13.50
C SER A 199 -16.79 -3.42 13.70
N LYS A 200 -17.26 -3.88 14.86
CA LYS A 200 -17.45 -5.32 15.12
C LYS A 200 -18.49 -5.92 14.18
N GLU A 201 -19.56 -5.19 13.86
CA GLU A 201 -20.59 -5.65 12.92
C GLU A 201 -20.02 -5.84 11.51
N TYR A 202 -19.17 -4.92 11.04
CA TYR A 202 -18.49 -5.05 9.75
C TYR A 202 -17.52 -6.23 9.69
N ILE A 203 -16.80 -6.48 10.78
CA ILE A 203 -15.86 -7.61 10.89
C ILE A 203 -16.62 -8.94 10.89
N GLU A 204 -17.72 -9.02 11.65
CA GLU A 204 -18.59 -10.20 11.69
C GLU A 204 -19.24 -10.46 10.32
N LYS A 205 -19.68 -9.40 9.64
CA LYS A 205 -20.17 -9.53 8.27
C LYS A 205 -19.08 -10.09 7.34
N SER A 206 -17.88 -9.53 7.38
CA SER A 206 -16.76 -10.00 6.54
C SER A 206 -16.40 -11.47 6.80
N LYS A 207 -16.51 -11.92 8.05
CA LYS A 207 -16.33 -13.31 8.43
C LYS A 207 -17.40 -14.22 7.82
N ASN A 208 -18.68 -13.81 7.91
CA ASN A 208 -19.80 -14.55 7.35
C ASN A 208 -19.76 -14.60 5.81
N ASP A 209 -19.45 -13.47 5.16
CA ASP A 209 -19.28 -13.38 3.70
C ASP A 209 -18.18 -14.36 3.25
N ARG A 210 -17.03 -14.39 3.95
CA ARG A 210 -15.95 -15.35 3.67
C ARG A 210 -16.41 -16.80 3.80
N GLU A 211 -17.17 -17.13 4.84
CA GLU A 211 -17.68 -18.49 5.04
C GLU A 211 -18.74 -18.89 3.99
N GLU A 212 -19.55 -17.95 3.53
CA GLU A 212 -20.48 -18.14 2.42
C GLU A 212 -19.74 -18.40 1.11
N ASP A 213 -18.73 -17.60 0.78
CA ASP A 213 -17.88 -17.80 -0.39
C ASP A 213 -17.24 -19.20 -0.41
N TYR A 214 -16.72 -19.65 0.75
CA TYR A 214 -16.18 -21.00 0.89
C TYR A 214 -17.23 -22.09 0.68
N ARG A 215 -18.46 -21.91 1.20
CA ARG A 215 -19.57 -22.86 1.02
C ARG A 215 -20.00 -22.93 -0.43
N GLN A 216 -20.15 -21.79 -1.10
CA GLN A 216 -20.49 -21.71 -2.51
C GLN A 216 -19.43 -22.40 -3.37
N TYR A 217 -18.15 -22.09 -3.15
CA TYR A 217 -17.04 -22.72 -3.87
C TYR A 217 -17.06 -24.25 -3.75
N LYS A 218 -17.27 -24.79 -2.53
CA LYS A 218 -17.36 -26.24 -2.31
C LYS A 218 -18.52 -26.88 -3.07
N SER A 219 -19.68 -26.22 -3.06
CA SER A 219 -20.88 -26.67 -3.79
C SER A 219 -20.63 -26.74 -5.30
N GLU A 220 -20.07 -25.68 -5.88
CA GLU A 220 -19.79 -25.57 -7.32
C GLU A 220 -18.75 -26.60 -7.79
N LYS A 221 -17.75 -26.91 -6.96
CA LYS A 221 -16.69 -27.88 -7.30
C LYS A 221 -17.03 -29.33 -6.95
N GLY A 222 -18.19 -29.61 -6.34
CA GLY A 222 -18.58 -30.95 -5.91
C GLY A 222 -17.60 -31.60 -4.93
N CYS A 223 -16.81 -30.80 -4.20
CA CYS A 223 -15.80 -31.30 -3.25
C CYS A 223 -16.50 -31.86 -2.01
N LYS A 224 -16.32 -33.17 -1.76
CA LYS A 224 -16.88 -33.88 -0.60
C LYS A 224 -16.00 -33.79 0.66
N ASP A 225 -14.77 -33.28 0.54
CA ASP A 225 -13.79 -33.27 1.62
C ASP A 225 -13.67 -31.88 2.29
N GLU A 226 -13.31 -31.87 3.57
CA GLU A 226 -13.18 -30.63 4.35
C GLU A 226 -11.96 -29.80 3.93
N SER A 227 -10.93 -30.46 3.39
CA SER A 227 -9.81 -29.79 2.74
C SER A 227 -10.26 -29.26 1.39
N VAL A 228 -10.50 -27.94 1.32
CA VAL A 228 -10.30 -27.24 0.05
C VAL A 228 -8.84 -27.48 -0.32
N GLU A 229 -8.58 -28.48 -1.16
CA GLU A 229 -7.32 -28.52 -1.89
C GLU A 229 -7.24 -27.17 -2.60
N ARG A 230 -6.36 -26.28 -2.10
CA ARG A 230 -5.96 -25.10 -2.86
C ARG A 230 -5.41 -25.66 -4.16
N TYR A 231 -6.21 -25.67 -5.21
CA TYR A 231 -5.76 -26.09 -6.54
C TYR A 231 -4.48 -25.33 -6.84
N SER A 232 -3.37 -26.05 -6.78
CA SER A 232 -2.02 -25.51 -6.66
C SER A 232 -1.42 -25.17 -8.02
N SER A 233 -2.26 -24.86 -9.02
CA SER A 233 -1.79 -24.61 -10.38
C SER A 233 -1.78 -23.12 -10.74
N PHE A 234 -1.65 -22.23 -9.75
CA PHE A 234 -1.41 -20.82 -10.04
C PHE A 234 0.05 -20.46 -9.76
N ASP A 235 0.65 -19.76 -10.72
CA ASP A 235 2.04 -19.35 -10.68
C ASP A 235 2.16 -17.95 -10.08
N ARG A 236 2.52 -17.92 -8.79
CA ARG A 236 2.70 -16.68 -8.03
C ARG A 236 3.83 -15.81 -8.59
N GLN A 237 4.83 -16.41 -9.23
CA GLN A 237 5.92 -15.66 -9.86
C GLN A 237 5.38 -14.91 -11.07
N TYR A 238 4.54 -15.55 -11.90
CA TYR A 238 3.88 -14.89 -13.02
C TYR A 238 2.91 -13.78 -12.59
N ILE A 239 2.17 -13.95 -11.49
CA ILE A 239 1.33 -12.87 -10.92
C ILE A 239 2.21 -11.65 -10.61
N THR A 240 3.31 -11.90 -9.90
CA THR A 240 4.25 -10.85 -9.45
C THR A 240 4.93 -10.16 -10.63
N ASP A 241 5.42 -10.93 -11.59
CA ASP A 241 6.12 -10.41 -12.77
C ASP A 241 5.17 -9.64 -13.68
N TRP A 242 3.95 -10.13 -13.88
CA TRP A 242 2.94 -9.39 -14.62
C TRP A 242 2.64 -8.06 -13.92
N ALA A 243 2.41 -8.04 -12.60
CA ALA A 243 2.12 -6.81 -11.86
C ALA A 243 3.28 -5.80 -11.97
N ARG A 244 4.52 -6.24 -11.74
CA ARG A 244 5.73 -5.39 -11.84
C ARG A 244 5.97 -4.86 -13.26
N ASN A 245 5.61 -5.63 -14.28
CA ASN A 245 5.74 -5.19 -15.67
C ASN A 245 4.65 -4.21 -16.11
N ASN A 246 3.57 -4.04 -15.34
CA ASN A 246 2.41 -3.27 -15.77
C ASN A 246 2.05 -2.07 -14.87
N PHE A 247 2.46 -2.04 -13.60
CA PHE A 247 1.98 -1.03 -12.64
C PHE A 247 2.35 0.43 -12.95
N TYR A 248 3.42 0.67 -13.73
CA TYR A 248 3.80 2.02 -14.19
C TYR A 248 3.41 2.30 -15.65
N LYS A 249 2.78 1.35 -16.35
CA LYS A 249 2.39 1.57 -17.74
C LYS A 249 1.12 2.40 -17.79
N ARG A 250 1.11 3.37 -18.70
CA ARG A 250 -0.12 4.09 -19.07
C ARG A 250 -1.19 3.16 -19.65
N TYR A 251 -0.76 2.07 -20.29
CA TYR A 251 -1.63 1.04 -20.86
C TYR A 251 -1.11 -0.34 -20.41
N PRO A 252 -1.64 -0.90 -19.31
CA PRO A 252 -1.33 -2.27 -18.89
C PRO A 252 -1.64 -3.28 -20.00
N SER A 253 -0.81 -4.32 -20.11
CA SER A 253 -0.96 -5.37 -21.10
C SER A 253 -1.95 -6.42 -20.62
N SER A 254 -2.88 -6.88 -21.46
CA SER A 254 -3.79 -7.98 -21.14
C SER A 254 -3.05 -9.21 -20.58
N SER A 255 -3.67 -9.87 -19.60
CA SER A 255 -3.14 -11.11 -19.00
C SER A 255 -3.22 -12.31 -19.94
N SER A 256 -4.17 -12.30 -20.89
CA SER A 256 -4.27 -13.26 -21.98
C SER A 256 -4.89 -12.61 -23.22
N SER A 257 -4.84 -13.30 -24.37
CA SER A 257 -5.52 -12.88 -25.59
C SER A 257 -7.05 -12.91 -25.49
N TYR A 258 -7.61 -13.62 -24.51
CA TYR A 258 -9.05 -13.81 -24.35
C TYR A 258 -9.70 -12.76 -23.46
N VAL A 259 -8.92 -12.10 -22.60
CA VAL A 259 -9.42 -11.06 -21.69
C VAL A 259 -8.71 -9.75 -22.03
N PRO A 260 -9.33 -8.86 -22.83
CA PRO A 260 -8.75 -7.56 -23.10
C PRO A 260 -8.70 -6.72 -21.82
N TYR A 261 -7.57 -6.08 -21.56
CA TYR A 261 -7.45 -5.11 -20.47
C TYR A 261 -8.30 -3.89 -20.79
N TYR A 262 -9.39 -3.69 -20.06
CA TYR A 262 -10.14 -2.45 -20.15
C TYR A 262 -9.36 -1.29 -19.54
N ASP A 263 -9.15 -0.26 -20.36
CA ASP A 263 -8.41 0.94 -19.99
C ASP A 263 -9.31 2.00 -19.34
N PHE A 264 -9.17 2.12 -18.02
CA PHE A 264 -9.85 3.12 -17.19
C PHE A 264 -9.32 4.54 -17.38
N SER A 265 -8.21 4.75 -18.10
CA SER A 265 -7.63 6.09 -18.34
C SER A 265 -8.56 7.04 -19.09
N THR A 266 -9.60 6.49 -19.72
CA THR A 266 -10.64 7.25 -20.43
C THR A 266 -11.71 7.82 -19.51
N ILE A 267 -11.70 7.48 -18.22
CA ILE A 267 -12.70 7.92 -17.23
C ILE A 267 -12.01 8.81 -16.20
N SER A 268 -12.48 10.05 -16.08
CA SER A 268 -11.97 10.98 -15.07
C SER A 268 -12.11 10.37 -13.67
N ASP A 269 -11.06 10.49 -12.88
CA ASP A 269 -11.04 10.14 -11.45
C ASP A 269 -11.30 8.66 -11.13
N SER A 270 -11.20 7.75 -12.12
CA SER A 270 -11.32 6.31 -11.88
C SER A 270 -9.96 5.64 -11.71
N TYR A 271 -9.89 4.69 -10.77
CA TYR A 271 -8.71 3.87 -10.51
C TYR A 271 -8.97 2.44 -10.97
N ASP A 272 -8.00 1.82 -11.62
CA ASP A 272 -8.12 0.50 -12.26
C ASP A 272 -7.80 -0.67 -11.33
N CYS A 273 -7.68 -0.44 -10.02
CA CYS A 273 -7.12 -1.41 -9.08
C CYS A 273 -7.78 -2.78 -9.13
N THR A 274 -9.11 -2.84 -9.26
CA THR A 274 -9.85 -4.11 -9.41
C THR A 274 -9.47 -4.83 -10.71
N ASN A 275 -9.43 -4.11 -11.84
CA ASN A 275 -9.09 -4.71 -13.12
C ASN A 275 -7.61 -5.13 -13.18
N PHE A 276 -6.73 -4.31 -12.63
CA PHE A 276 -5.30 -4.59 -12.52
C PHE A 276 -5.03 -5.87 -11.73
N VAL A 277 -5.63 -5.99 -10.54
CA VAL A 277 -5.48 -7.18 -9.68
C VAL A 277 -6.02 -8.42 -10.38
N SER A 278 -7.18 -8.33 -11.02
CA SER A 278 -7.77 -9.48 -11.71
C SER A 278 -6.96 -9.94 -12.90
N HIS A 279 -6.38 -9.03 -13.68
CA HIS A 279 -5.45 -9.42 -14.73
C HIS A 279 -4.15 -10.02 -14.18
N ALA A 280 -3.63 -9.52 -13.05
CA ALA A 280 -2.49 -10.15 -12.39
C ALA A 280 -2.81 -11.59 -11.95
N LEU A 281 -3.98 -11.83 -11.34
CA LEU A 281 -4.43 -13.17 -10.96
C LEU A 281 -4.61 -14.09 -12.16
N LEU A 282 -5.26 -13.60 -13.23
CA LEU A 282 -5.43 -14.35 -14.48
C LEU A 282 -4.08 -14.71 -15.13
N ALA A 283 -3.09 -13.81 -15.11
CA ALA A 283 -1.75 -14.08 -15.62
C ALA A 283 -1.05 -15.19 -14.83
N GLY A 284 -1.38 -15.31 -13.54
CA GLY A 284 -0.98 -16.41 -12.68
C GLY A 284 -1.70 -17.73 -12.93
N GLY A 285 -2.64 -17.82 -13.88
CA GLY A 285 -3.38 -19.05 -14.16
C GLY A 285 -4.61 -19.28 -13.28
N PHE A 286 -5.11 -18.25 -12.58
CA PHE A 286 -6.42 -18.33 -11.95
C PHE A 286 -7.50 -18.59 -13.00
N SER A 287 -8.44 -19.49 -12.68
CA SER A 287 -9.55 -19.79 -13.56
C SER A 287 -10.46 -18.57 -13.69
N MET A 288 -10.80 -18.24 -14.93
CA MET A 288 -11.72 -17.16 -15.26
C MET A 288 -13.13 -17.53 -14.76
N ASN A 289 -13.70 -16.70 -13.89
CA ASN A 289 -15.13 -16.79 -13.58
C ASN A 289 -15.89 -15.87 -14.56
N ASP A 290 -16.06 -16.37 -15.78
CA ASP A 290 -16.70 -15.65 -16.90
C ASP A 290 -18.09 -16.23 -17.17
N TYR A 291 -19.12 -15.40 -17.02
CA TYR A 291 -20.49 -15.73 -17.42
C TYR A 291 -20.87 -15.09 -18.76
N GLY A 292 -19.91 -14.49 -19.47
CA GLY A 292 -20.10 -13.89 -20.80
C GLY A 292 -20.67 -12.47 -20.78
N TYR A 293 -20.60 -11.76 -19.65
CA TYR A 293 -21.12 -10.40 -19.50
C TYR A 293 -20.02 -9.34 -19.62
N SER A 294 -20.42 -8.13 -20.00
CA SER A 294 -19.56 -6.94 -19.99
C SER A 294 -19.55 -6.27 -18.60
N GLY A 295 -18.37 -6.10 -18.02
CA GLY A 295 -18.16 -5.40 -16.74
C GLY A 295 -18.42 -6.25 -15.48
N ILE A 296 -18.30 -5.66 -14.28
CA ILE A 296 -18.72 -6.31 -13.02
C ILE A 296 -20.25 -6.32 -12.99
N GLN A 297 -20.88 -7.36 -13.52
CA GLN A 297 -22.30 -7.64 -13.29
C GLN A 297 -22.47 -8.98 -12.57
N GLY A 298 -23.07 -8.91 -11.37
CA GLY A 298 -23.25 -10.05 -10.47
C GLY A 298 -22.12 -10.19 -9.43
N SER A 299 -22.34 -11.05 -8.43
CA SER A 299 -21.40 -11.31 -7.32
C SER A 299 -20.11 -12.03 -7.75
N ASN A 300 -19.99 -12.47 -9.01
CA ASN A 300 -19.05 -13.52 -9.41
C ASN A 300 -18.09 -13.16 -10.57
N GLN A 301 -18.22 -12.00 -11.24
CA GLN A 301 -17.30 -11.57 -12.31
C GLN A 301 -16.23 -10.62 -11.76
N TRP A 302 -14.95 -10.93 -11.99
CA TRP A 302 -13.84 -10.25 -11.31
C TRP A 302 -13.05 -9.26 -12.19
N TYR A 303 -13.31 -9.11 -13.49
CA TYR A 303 -12.57 -8.21 -14.39
C TYR A 303 -13.50 -7.43 -15.33
N TYR A 304 -13.00 -6.33 -15.89
CA TYR A 304 -13.68 -5.48 -16.86
C TYR A 304 -13.11 -5.67 -18.26
N THR A 305 -13.99 -5.96 -19.23
CA THR A 305 -13.70 -5.93 -20.67
C THR A 305 -14.27 -4.68 -21.34
N ASN A 306 -15.33 -4.10 -20.76
CA ASN A 306 -15.87 -2.76 -21.01
C ASN A 306 -16.79 -2.35 -19.82
N ILE A 307 -17.43 -1.17 -19.88
CA ILE A 307 -18.30 -0.60 -18.82
C ILE A 307 -19.81 -0.74 -19.10
N LEU A 308 -20.22 -1.36 -20.21
CA LEU A 308 -21.62 -1.43 -20.62
C LEU A 308 -22.42 -2.53 -19.92
#